data_AF-A0A0D9XGE5-F1
#
_entry.id   AF-A0A0D9XGE5-F1
#
_cell.length_a   1.000
_cell.length_b   1.000
_cell.length_c   1.000
_cell.angle_alpha   90.00
_cell.angle_beta   90.00
_cell.angle_gamma   90.00
#
_symmetry.space_group_name_H-M   'P 1'
#
loop_
_entity.id
_entity.type
_entity.pdbx_description
1 polymer ?
#
loop_
_entity_poly.entity_id
_entity_poly.type
_entity_poly.pdbx_seq_one_letter_code
_entity_poly.pdbx_strand_id
1 'polypeptide(L)'
;MVNTIDLDFHEPHSNSSISRHIDDEIEAAFAAGKMPPDWKPRLLASGLSKGNVSAIVTKIDKVHEILHRPRHKVAISVAAMVFFFLAGASAGVVGLVFLLIGSEHNKEWMGLLLFVALLLAACTALIAYYAARDLKDAIKIRDSTRRVLKRNLLPPV
;
A
#
# COMPACT_ATOMS: atom_id res chain seq x y z
N MET A 1 -62.95 -30.95 -1.35
CA MET A 1 -62.27 -29.65 -1.19
C MET A 1 -61.16 -29.82 -0.17
N VAL A 2 -59.90 -29.85 -0.59
CA VAL A 2 -58.88 -28.81 -0.35
C VAL A 2 -57.66 -29.25 -1.15
N ASN A 3 -57.32 -28.41 -2.10
CA ASN A 3 -56.13 -28.44 -2.95
C ASN A 3 -54.98 -27.90 -2.08
N THR A 4 -53.86 -28.61 -1.95
CA THR A 4 -52.66 -28.06 -1.30
C THR A 4 -51.47 -28.22 -2.23
N ILE A 5 -51.52 -27.36 -3.26
CA ILE A 5 -50.43 -26.57 -3.82
C ILE A 5 -49.03 -27.02 -3.40
N ASP A 6 -48.34 -27.63 -4.37
CA ASP A 6 -46.89 -27.63 -4.54
C ASP A 6 -46.36 -26.21 -4.32
N LEU A 7 -45.73 -25.98 -3.17
CA LEU A 7 -44.88 -24.80 -2.98
C LEU A 7 -43.47 -25.22 -3.37
N ASP A 8 -43.26 -25.27 -4.68
CA ASP A 8 -41.95 -25.18 -5.30
C ASP A 8 -41.36 -23.83 -4.89
N PHE A 9 -40.67 -23.82 -3.74
CA PHE A 9 -39.87 -22.69 -3.33
C PHE A 9 -38.73 -22.60 -4.33
N HIS A 10 -38.94 -21.76 -5.35
CA HIS A 10 -37.86 -21.10 -6.06
C HIS A 10 -37.00 -20.39 -5.00
N GLU A 11 -36.00 -21.09 -4.47
CA GLU A 11 -34.88 -20.45 -3.82
C GLU A 11 -34.27 -19.50 -4.85
N PRO A 12 -34.21 -18.18 -4.58
CA PRO A 12 -33.43 -17.29 -5.43
C PRO A 12 -31.96 -17.71 -5.31
N HIS A 13 -31.49 -18.52 -6.25
CA HIS A 13 -30.09 -18.85 -6.37
C HIS A 13 -29.26 -17.57 -6.57
N SER A 14 -28.36 -17.34 -5.62
CA SER A 14 -26.97 -16.93 -5.84
C SER A 14 -26.68 -15.57 -6.50
N ASN A 15 -26.81 -14.47 -5.75
CA ASN A 15 -25.99 -13.26 -6.00
C ASN A 15 -24.85 -13.08 -4.98
N SER A 16 -24.86 -13.79 -3.85
CA SER A 16 -23.87 -13.63 -2.77
C SER A 16 -22.61 -14.49 -2.93
N SER A 17 -22.66 -15.58 -3.71
CA SER A 17 -21.50 -16.45 -4.00
C SER A 17 -20.67 -15.91 -5.16
N ILE A 18 -21.32 -15.45 -6.24
CA ILE A 18 -20.67 -14.87 -7.42
C ILE A 18 -19.91 -13.59 -7.05
N SER A 19 -20.51 -12.74 -6.23
CA SER A 19 -19.86 -11.49 -5.77
C SER A 19 -18.65 -11.76 -4.89
N ARG A 20 -18.71 -12.76 -3.99
CA ARG A 20 -17.55 -13.20 -3.20
C ARG A 20 -16.42 -13.75 -4.06
N HIS A 21 -16.74 -14.60 -5.03
CA HIS A 21 -15.76 -15.15 -5.96
C HIS A 21 -15.00 -14.06 -6.74
N ILE A 22 -15.70 -13.01 -7.19
CA ILE A 22 -15.07 -11.88 -7.88
C ILE A 22 -14.21 -11.05 -6.93
N ASP A 23 -14.64 -10.85 -5.68
CA ASP A 23 -13.83 -10.16 -4.68
C ASP A 23 -12.51 -10.93 -4.39
N ASP A 24 -12.57 -12.26 -4.30
CA ASP A 24 -11.41 -13.13 -4.09
C ASP A 24 -10.47 -13.15 -5.31
N GLU A 25 -11.02 -13.22 -6.53
CA GLU A 25 -10.24 -13.09 -7.77
C GLU A 25 -9.52 -11.74 -7.84
N ILE A 26 -10.20 -10.65 -7.43
CA ILE A 26 -9.59 -9.32 -7.45
C ILE A 26 -8.44 -9.25 -6.46
N GLU A 27 -8.60 -9.82 -5.28
CA GLU A 27 -7.53 -9.88 -4.29
C GLU A 27 -6.33 -10.69 -4.79
N ALA A 28 -6.59 -11.86 -5.40
CA ALA A 28 -5.56 -12.69 -5.98
C ALA A 28 -4.79 -11.97 -7.10
N ALA A 29 -5.47 -11.17 -7.93
CA ALA A 29 -4.84 -10.38 -8.98
C ALA A 29 -3.90 -9.29 -8.43
N PHE A 30 -4.31 -8.59 -7.36
CA PHE A 30 -3.44 -7.62 -6.67
C PHE A 30 -2.26 -8.30 -5.96
N ALA A 31 -2.49 -9.48 -5.36
CA ALA A 31 -1.43 -10.26 -4.72
C ALA A 31 -0.41 -10.77 -5.74
N ALA A 32 -0.85 -11.26 -6.90
CA ALA A 32 0.01 -11.74 -7.98
C ALA A 32 0.64 -10.62 -8.83
N GLY A 33 0.15 -9.38 -8.71
CA GLY A 33 0.58 -8.25 -9.55
C GLY A 33 0.22 -8.38 -11.01
N LYS A 34 -0.70 -9.29 -11.36
CA LYS A 34 -1.07 -9.59 -12.74
C LYS A 34 -2.57 -9.70 -12.88
N MET A 35 -3.08 -9.14 -13.97
CA MET A 35 -4.48 -9.26 -14.34
C MET A 35 -4.74 -10.65 -14.95
N PRO A 36 -5.79 -11.37 -14.52
CA PRO A 36 -6.22 -12.60 -15.18
C PRO A 36 -6.56 -12.37 -16.66
N PRO A 37 -6.23 -13.34 -17.55
CA PRO A 37 -6.49 -13.20 -18.99
C PRO A 37 -7.98 -13.05 -19.31
N ASP A 38 -8.85 -13.70 -18.54
CA ASP A 38 -10.30 -13.74 -18.77
C ASP A 38 -11.02 -12.42 -18.43
N TRP A 39 -10.36 -11.54 -17.66
CA TRP A 39 -10.91 -10.23 -17.34
C TRP A 39 -10.84 -9.26 -18.53
N LYS A 40 -9.82 -9.37 -19.37
CA LYS A 40 -9.65 -8.47 -20.51
C LYS A 40 -10.88 -8.48 -21.44
N PRO A 41 -11.40 -9.63 -21.92
CA PRO A 41 -12.60 -9.64 -22.74
C PRO A 41 -13.84 -9.16 -21.97
N ARG A 42 -13.98 -9.49 -20.69
CA ARG A 42 -15.10 -9.05 -19.84
C ARG A 42 -15.14 -7.53 -19.65
N LEU A 43 -13.99 -6.91 -19.41
CA LEU A 43 -13.86 -5.46 -19.28
C LEU A 43 -14.12 -4.74 -20.62
N LEU A 44 -13.70 -5.32 -21.74
CA LEU A 44 -14.05 -4.75 -23.05
C LEU A 44 -15.56 -4.87 -23.32
N ALA A 45 -16.18 -6.00 -22.96
CA ALA A 45 -17.62 -6.22 -23.08
C ALA A 45 -18.45 -5.30 -22.16
N SER A 46 -17.90 -4.86 -21.02
CA SER A 46 -18.53 -3.89 -20.12
C SER A 46 -18.48 -2.43 -20.64
N GLY A 47 -17.85 -2.20 -21.80
CA GLY A 47 -17.71 -0.88 -22.40
C GLY A 47 -16.44 -0.12 -21.98
N LEU A 48 -15.49 -0.75 -21.29
CA LEU A 48 -14.20 -0.12 -20.99
C LEU A 48 -13.33 -0.02 -22.26
N SER A 49 -12.69 1.12 -22.48
CA SER A 49 -11.74 1.27 -23.57
C SER A 49 -10.48 0.43 -23.35
N LYS A 50 -9.81 0.00 -24.43
CA LYS A 50 -8.53 -0.71 -24.37
C LYS A 50 -7.47 0.06 -23.58
N GLY A 51 -7.47 1.39 -23.66
CA GLY A 51 -6.59 2.26 -22.88
C GLY A 51 -6.85 2.17 -21.37
N ASN A 52 -8.11 2.14 -20.96
CA ASN A 52 -8.49 2.00 -19.56
C ASN A 52 -8.13 0.61 -19.01
N VAL A 53 -8.30 -0.44 -19.80
CA VAL A 53 -7.87 -1.80 -19.43
C VAL A 53 -6.36 -1.86 -19.24
N SER A 54 -5.58 -1.26 -20.15
CA SER A 54 -4.12 -1.15 -20.00
C SER A 54 -3.74 -0.40 -18.72
N ALA A 55 -4.43 0.71 -18.42
CA ALA A 55 -4.20 1.48 -17.21
C ALA A 55 -4.52 0.70 -15.93
N ILE A 56 -5.52 -0.20 -15.95
CA ILE A 56 -5.82 -1.11 -14.84
C ILE A 56 -4.67 -2.08 -14.62
N VAL A 57 -4.14 -2.70 -15.69
CA VAL A 57 -3.00 -3.61 -15.60
C VAL A 57 -1.79 -2.90 -14.97
N THR A 58 -1.45 -1.70 -15.46
CA THR A 58 -0.35 -0.90 -14.90
C THR A 58 -0.58 -0.53 -13.44
N LYS A 59 -1.83 -0.25 -13.03
CA LYS A 59 -2.15 0.05 -11.63
C LYS A 59 -2.02 -1.17 -10.73
N ILE A 60 -2.44 -2.35 -11.18
CA ILE A 60 -2.29 -3.61 -10.45
C ILE A 60 -0.80 -3.91 -10.23
N ASP A 61 0.01 -3.78 -11.30
CA ASP A 61 1.46 -3.99 -11.24
C ASP A 61 2.13 -2.98 -10.29
N LYS A 62 1.81 -1.68 -10.41
CA LYS A 62 2.33 -0.65 -9.51
C LYS A 62 1.96 -0.89 -8.04
N VAL A 63 0.73 -1.31 -7.77
CA VAL A 63 0.29 -1.63 -6.39
C VAL A 63 1.07 -2.83 -5.88
N HIS A 64 1.23 -3.88 -6.69
CA HIS A 64 2.03 -5.04 -6.32
C HIS A 64 3.48 -4.66 -6.07
N GLU A 65 4.10 -3.85 -6.93
CA GLU A 65 5.48 -3.38 -6.75
C GLU A 65 5.64 -2.59 -5.45
N ILE A 66 4.69 -1.73 -5.07
CA ILE A 66 4.79 -0.94 -3.83
C ILE A 66 4.56 -1.83 -2.60
N LEU A 67 3.58 -2.74 -2.63
CA LEU A 67 3.26 -3.61 -1.49
C LEU A 67 4.27 -4.75 -1.30
N HIS A 68 4.77 -5.31 -2.39
CA HIS A 68 5.76 -6.40 -2.41
C HIS A 68 7.15 -5.91 -2.75
N ARG A 69 7.39 -4.58 -2.66
CA ARG A 69 8.70 -3.98 -2.92
C ARG A 69 9.73 -4.80 -2.15
N PRO A 70 10.70 -5.44 -2.83
CA PRO A 70 11.64 -6.30 -2.16
C PRO A 70 12.33 -5.47 -1.08
N ARG A 71 12.15 -5.91 0.18
CA ARG A 71 12.74 -5.37 1.41
C ARG A 71 14.27 -5.20 1.31
N HIS A 72 14.87 -5.75 0.26
CA HIS A 72 16.29 -5.78 -0.07
C HIS A 72 16.85 -4.49 -0.67
N LYS A 73 16.05 -3.59 -1.28
CA LYS A 73 16.59 -2.35 -1.88
C LYS A 73 16.83 -1.20 -0.90
N VAL A 74 16.28 -1.28 0.31
CA VAL A 74 16.72 -0.53 1.49
C VAL A 74 16.55 -1.46 2.69
N ALA A 75 17.44 -2.44 2.83
CA ALA A 75 17.40 -3.43 3.90
C ALA A 75 17.81 -2.86 5.28
N ILE A 76 17.53 -1.58 5.53
CA ILE A 76 17.58 -1.07 6.90
C ILE A 76 16.28 -1.55 7.53
N SER A 77 16.39 -2.59 8.36
CA SER A 77 15.25 -3.07 9.17
C SER A 77 14.56 -1.87 9.83
N VAL A 78 13.23 -1.91 9.95
CA VAL A 78 12.47 -0.89 10.69
C VAL A 78 13.09 -0.69 12.09
N ALA A 79 13.54 -1.78 12.72
CA ALA A 79 14.26 -1.73 13.99
C ALA A 79 15.58 -0.95 13.90
N ALA A 80 16.33 -1.10 12.80
CA ALA A 80 17.56 -0.35 12.57
C ALA A 80 17.27 1.13 12.30
N MET A 81 16.21 1.48 11.54
CA MET A 81 15.78 2.88 11.37
C MET A 81 15.42 3.52 12.70
N VAL A 82 14.63 2.83 13.52
CA VAL A 82 14.25 3.29 14.87
C VAL A 82 15.50 3.45 15.73
N PHE A 83 16.43 2.48 15.69
CA PHE A 83 17.68 2.57 16.42
C PHE A 83 18.53 3.78 16.00
N PHE A 84 18.73 4.00 14.69
CA PHE A 84 19.47 5.17 14.20
C PHE A 84 18.79 6.49 14.54
N PHE A 85 17.46 6.54 14.52
CA PHE A 85 16.70 7.72 14.92
C PHE A 85 16.87 8.02 16.42
N LEU A 86 16.72 7.02 17.30
CA LEU A 86 16.93 7.20 18.74
C LEU A 86 18.39 7.51 19.09
N ALA A 87 19.34 6.85 18.44
CA ALA A 87 20.77 7.11 18.62
C ALA A 87 21.13 8.54 18.17
N GLY A 88 20.62 8.99 17.02
CA GLY A 88 20.79 10.37 16.56
C GLY A 88 20.12 11.38 17.48
N ALA A 89 18.88 11.14 17.90
CA ALA A 89 18.17 12.04 18.80
C ALA A 89 18.89 12.17 20.16
N SER A 90 19.31 11.05 20.76
CA SER A 90 20.03 11.05 22.03
C SER A 90 21.42 11.70 21.90
N ALA A 91 22.18 11.40 20.85
CA ALA A 91 23.45 12.05 20.58
C ALA A 91 23.30 13.57 20.35
N GLY A 92 22.23 14.00 19.67
CA GLY A 92 21.91 15.41 19.49
C GLY A 92 21.59 16.11 20.81
N VAL A 93 20.83 15.49 21.71
CA VAL A 93 20.54 16.04 23.04
C VAL A 93 21.83 16.17 23.87
N VAL A 94 22.69 15.14 23.87
CA VAL A 94 23.98 15.19 24.58
C VAL A 94 24.88 16.27 23.98
N GLY A 95 24.97 16.33 22.65
CA GLY A 95 25.71 17.37 21.92
C GLY A 95 25.27 18.78 22.31
N LEU A 96 23.95 19.00 22.44
CA LEU A 96 23.37 20.29 22.79
C LEU A 96 23.71 20.70 24.23
N VAL A 97 23.53 19.79 25.18
CA VAL A 97 23.80 20.04 26.61
C VAL A 97 25.27 20.43 26.82
N PHE A 98 26.18 19.72 26.19
CA PHE A 98 27.60 20.05 26.28
C PHE A 98 27.99 21.30 25.47
N LEU A 99 27.29 21.64 24.39
CA LEU A 99 27.49 22.93 23.72
C LEU A 99 27.12 24.11 24.64
N LEU A 100 26.07 23.93 25.45
CA LEU A 100 25.58 24.94 26.39
C LEU A 100 26.48 25.08 27.63
N ILE A 101 27.11 24.01 28.09
CA ILE A 101 27.85 23.96 29.38
C ILE A 101 29.38 23.82 29.18
N GLY A 102 29.84 23.41 28.01
CA GLY A 102 31.22 23.04 27.73
C GLY A 102 32.17 24.22 27.48
N SER A 103 33.46 23.96 27.69
CA SER A 103 34.54 24.92 27.41
C SER A 103 34.69 25.21 25.91
N GLU A 104 35.12 26.43 25.58
CA GLU A 104 35.29 26.92 24.19
C GLU A 104 36.02 25.93 23.26
N HIS A 105 37.00 25.19 23.77
CA HIS A 105 37.84 24.27 22.99
C HIS A 105 37.07 23.06 22.42
N ASN A 106 35.99 22.62 23.07
CA ASN A 106 35.25 21.42 22.66
C ASN A 106 33.97 21.74 21.88
N LYS A 107 33.55 23.03 21.81
CA LYS A 107 32.26 23.43 21.22
C LYS A 107 32.16 23.11 19.73
N GLU A 108 33.26 23.22 18.98
CA GLU A 108 33.28 22.97 17.54
C GLU A 108 32.97 21.50 17.19
N TRP A 109 33.67 20.57 17.85
CA TRP A 109 33.46 19.13 17.66
C TRP A 109 32.06 18.68 18.10
N MET A 110 31.53 19.29 19.15
CA MET A 110 30.20 18.96 19.66
C MET A 110 29.08 19.54 18.81
N GLY A 111 29.29 20.72 18.20
CA GLY A 111 28.41 21.25 17.17
C GLY A 111 28.37 20.38 15.92
N LEU A 112 29.52 19.85 15.48
CA LEU A 112 29.58 18.94 14.35
C LEU A 112 28.85 17.61 14.64
N LEU A 113 29.03 17.05 15.84
CA LEU A 113 28.29 15.85 16.27
C LEU A 113 26.78 16.08 16.28
N LEU A 114 26.33 17.21 16.83
CA LEU A 114 24.92 17.59 16.86
C LEU A 114 24.35 17.74 15.45
N PHE A 115 25.10 18.38 14.54
CA PHE A 115 24.70 18.55 13.14
C PHE A 115 24.57 17.20 12.42
N VAL A 116 25.56 16.32 12.55
CA VAL A 116 25.53 14.97 11.93
C VAL A 116 24.38 14.14 12.50
N ALA A 117 24.14 14.21 13.80
CA ALA A 117 23.05 13.51 14.47
C ALA A 117 21.67 13.98 13.98
N LEU A 118 21.47 15.30 13.85
CA LEU A 118 20.25 15.87 13.28
C LEU A 118 20.06 15.49 11.82
N LEU A 119 21.13 15.51 11.02
CA LEU A 119 21.09 15.12 9.61
C LEU A 119 20.65 13.65 9.45
N LEU A 120 21.22 12.75 10.23
CA LEU A 120 20.85 11.33 10.22
C LEU A 120 19.39 11.12 10.64
N ALA A 121 18.94 11.81 11.69
CA ALA A 121 17.55 11.76 12.14
C ALA A 121 16.58 12.28 11.05
N ALA A 122 16.91 13.41 10.43
CA ALA A 122 16.12 14.01 9.35
C ALA A 122 16.03 13.10 8.12
N CYS A 123 17.15 12.54 7.66
CA CYS A 123 17.18 11.59 6.54
C CYS A 123 16.32 10.35 6.82
N THR A 124 16.42 9.80 8.03
CA THR A 124 15.63 8.62 8.43
C THR A 124 14.14 8.94 8.45
N ALA A 125 13.76 10.08 9.04
CA ALA A 125 12.37 10.53 9.07
C ALA A 125 11.80 10.78 7.66
N LEU A 126 12.61 11.36 6.76
CA LEU A 126 12.22 11.64 5.39
C LEU A 126 11.95 10.34 4.61
N ILE A 127 12.84 9.35 4.73
CA ILE A 127 12.65 8.03 4.10
C ILE A 127 11.38 7.36 4.61
N ALA A 128 11.15 7.38 5.94
CA ALA A 128 9.94 6.81 6.54
C ALA A 128 8.68 7.54 6.05
N TYR A 129 8.72 8.86 5.93
CA TYR A 129 7.62 9.67 5.42
C TYR A 129 7.26 9.33 3.96
N TYR A 130 8.26 9.25 3.08
CA TYR A 130 8.03 8.86 1.68
C TYR A 130 7.47 7.44 1.57
N ALA A 131 8.02 6.48 2.31
CA ALA A 131 7.51 5.11 2.33
C ALA A 131 6.04 5.04 2.81
N ALA A 132 5.69 5.78 3.86
CA ALA A 132 4.33 5.85 4.36
C ALA A 132 3.37 6.52 3.36
N ARG A 133 3.84 7.54 2.64
CA ARG A 133 3.07 8.22 1.60
C ARG A 133 2.81 7.32 0.41
N ASP A 134 3.84 6.65 -0.11
CA ASP A 134 3.72 5.72 -1.23
C ASP A 134 2.74 4.58 -0.91
N LEU A 135 2.77 4.08 0.34
CA LEU A 135 1.82 3.06 0.80
C LEU A 135 0.37 3.58 0.80
N LYS A 136 0.13 4.79 1.33
CA LYS A 136 -1.21 5.40 1.33
C LYS A 136 -1.73 5.60 -0.09
N ASP A 137 -0.86 6.07 -0.99
CA ASP A 137 -1.22 6.30 -2.38
C ASP A 137 -1.51 4.97 -3.11
N ALA A 138 -0.74 3.91 -2.83
CA ALA A 138 -0.99 2.58 -3.36
C ALA A 138 -2.33 1.99 -2.89
N ILE A 139 -2.67 2.13 -1.60
CA ILE A 139 -3.96 1.71 -1.05
C ILE A 139 -5.10 2.45 -1.76
N LYS A 140 -4.99 3.77 -1.92
CA LYS A 140 -6.01 4.58 -2.60
C LYS A 140 -6.18 4.18 -4.08
N ILE A 141 -5.09 3.89 -4.78
CA ILE A 141 -5.11 3.41 -6.17
C ILE A 141 -5.76 2.03 -6.25
N ARG A 142 -5.44 1.13 -5.32
CA ARG A 142 -6.05 -0.20 -5.21
C ARG A 142 -7.55 -0.11 -4.99
N ASP A 143 -8.02 0.68 -4.04
CA ASP A 143 -9.45 0.83 -3.73
C ASP A 143 -10.24 1.42 -4.89
N SER A 144 -9.67 2.42 -5.58
CA SER A 144 -10.26 2.98 -6.79
C SER A 144 -10.36 1.95 -7.91
N THR A 145 -9.27 1.21 -8.16
CA THR A 145 -9.21 0.16 -9.19
C THR A 145 -10.16 -0.98 -8.85
N ARG A 146 -10.25 -1.41 -7.60
CA ARG A 146 -11.18 -2.43 -7.11
C ARG A 146 -12.63 -2.04 -7.37
N ARG A 147 -13.02 -0.79 -7.09
CA ARG A 147 -14.38 -0.32 -7.37
C ARG A 147 -14.71 -0.37 -8.87
N VAL A 148 -13.77 0.04 -9.72
CA VAL A 148 -13.93 -0.05 -11.18
C VAL A 148 -14.06 -1.51 -11.64
N LEU A 149 -13.17 -2.39 -11.17
CA LEU A 149 -13.20 -3.82 -11.49
C LEU A 149 -14.50 -4.46 -11.04
N LYS A 150 -14.92 -4.24 -9.79
CA LYS A 150 -16.16 -4.80 -9.24
C LYS A 150 -17.37 -4.39 -10.08
N ARG A 151 -17.48 -3.11 -10.46
CA ARG A 151 -18.59 -2.62 -11.30
C ARG A 151 -18.62 -3.24 -12.71
N ASN A 152 -17.46 -3.54 -13.29
CA ASN A 152 -17.35 -3.96 -14.68
C ASN A 152 -17.20 -5.48 -14.86
N LEU A 153 -16.80 -6.20 -13.82
CA LEU A 153 -16.68 -7.66 -13.83
C LEU A 153 -17.94 -8.35 -13.30
N LEU A 154 -18.74 -7.68 -12.47
CA LEU A 154 -20.05 -8.20 -12.09
C LEU A 154 -20.99 -8.17 -13.31
N PRO A 155 -21.76 -9.25 -13.55
CA PRO A 155 -22.84 -9.19 -14.54
C PRO A 155 -23.83 -8.09 -14.14
N PRO A 156 -24.42 -7.35 -15.10
CA PRO A 156 -25.47 -6.39 -14.79
C PRO A 156 -26.63 -7.16 -14.15
N VAL A 157 -27.08 -6.66 -13.00
CA VAL A 157 -28.28 -7.15 -12.31
C VAL A 157 -29.52 -6.80 -13.12
#